data_AF-A0A853G0B3-F1
#
_entry.id   AF-A0A853G0B3-F1
#
_cell.length_a   1.000
_cell.length_b   1.000
_cell.length_c   1.000
_cell.angle_alpha   90.00
_cell.angle_beta   90.00
_cell.angle_gamma   90.00
#
_symmetry.space_group_name_H-M   'P 1'
#
loop_
_entity.id
_entity.type
_entity.pdbx_description
1 polymer ?
#
loop_
_entity_poly.entity_id
_entity_poly.type
_entity_poly.pdbx_seq_one_letter_code
_entity_poly.pdbx_strand_id
1 'polypeptide(L)' 'MRKLKNQLQELDELLDLTHGQLSTEVHAAMKFKIDELKRQVDQADAPRQGQIASEALQLLSSLLSVVTSVMTLLK' A
#
# COMPACT_ATOMS: atom_id res chain seq x y z
N MET A 1 -10.06 -0.96 -13.29
CA MET A 1 -8.68 -1.13 -12.79
C MET A 1 -7.79 0.12 -12.86
N ARG A 2 -7.91 1.01 -13.87
CA ARG A 2 -7.08 2.23 -13.96
C ARG A 2 -7.04 3.07 -12.68
N LYS A 3 -8.20 3.28 -12.03
CA LYS A 3 -8.28 3.99 -10.74
C LYS A 3 -7.45 3.31 -9.64
N LEU A 4 -7.59 1.99 -9.47
CA LEU A 4 -6.82 1.24 -8.48
C LEU A 4 -5.32 1.27 -8.76
N LYS A 5 -4.92 1.19 -10.04
CA LYS A 5 -3.52 1.31 -10.45
C LYS A 5 -2.94 2.68 -10.06
N ASN A 6 -3.69 3.75 -10.27
CA ASN A 6 -3.28 5.10 -9.82
C ASN A 6 -3.18 5.17 -8.29
N GLN A 7 -4.14 4.60 -7.56
CA GLN A 7 -4.12 4.60 -6.09
C GLN A 7 -2.94 3.80 -5.52
N LEU A 8 -2.58 2.66 -6.14
CA LEU A 8 -1.38 1.90 -5.75
C LEU A 8 -0.09 2.65 -6.08
N GLN A 9 -0.08 3.48 -7.13
CA GLN A 9 1.05 4.33 -7.45
C GLN A 9 1.21 5.47 -6.44
N GLU A 10 0.12 6.18 -6.12
CA GLU A 10 0.12 7.23 -5.09
C GLU A 10 0.54 6.69 -3.72
N LEU A 11 0.11 5.46 -3.38
CA LEU A 11 0.51 4.79 -2.15
C LEU A 11 2.01 4.48 -2.10
N ASP A 12 2.56 4.07 -3.24
CA ASP A 12 3.98 3.77 -3.37
C ASP A 12 4.84 5.02 -3.17
N GLU A 13 4.42 6.13 -3.77
CA GLU A 13 5.06 7.44 -3.61
C GLU A 13 4.99 7.93 -2.15
N LEU A 14 3.84 7.76 -1.49
CA LEU A 14 3.68 8.07 -0.07
C LEU A 14 4.58 7.21 0.83
N LEU A 15 4.72 5.93 0.52
CA LEU A 15 5.60 5.03 1.27
C LEU A 15 7.07 5.50 1.15
N ASP A 16 7.52 5.83 -0.06
CA ASP A 16 8.88 6.31 -0.31
C ASP A 16 9.14 7.65 0.41
N LEU A 17 8.15 8.56 0.45
CA LEU A 17 8.23 9.83 1.20
C LEU A 17 8.31 9.63 2.73
N THR A 18 7.72 8.54 3.24
CA THR A 18 7.70 8.21 4.67
C THR A 18 8.80 7.24 5.10
N HIS A 19 9.74 6.90 4.21
CA HIS A 19 10.85 5.99 4.49
C HIS A 19 11.64 6.35 5.77
N GLY A 20 11.90 7.64 5.99
CA GLY A 20 12.61 8.11 7.18
C GLY A 20 11.83 8.00 8.50
N GLN A 21 10.53 7.68 8.44
CA GLN A 21 9.64 7.57 9.60
C GLN A 21 9.28 6.12 9.95
N LEU A 22 9.56 5.17 9.05
CA LEU A 22 9.33 3.75 9.24
C LEU A 22 10.66 3.04 9.47
N SER A 23 10.64 1.91 10.18
CA SER A 23 11.81 1.04 10.19
C SER A 23 12.04 0.47 8.78
N THR A 24 13.30 0.20 8.43
CA THR A 24 13.68 -0.36 7.13
C THR A 24 12.92 -1.65 6.80
N GLU A 25 12.69 -2.49 7.81
CA GLU A 25 11.97 -3.76 7.69
C GLU A 25 10.48 -3.57 7.37
N VAL A 26 9.82 -2.64 8.07
CA VAL A 26 8.41 -2.31 7.82
C VAL A 26 8.24 -1.70 6.44
N HIS A 27 9.14 -0.78 6.06
CA HIS A 27 9.14 -0.18 4.73
C HIS A 27 9.32 -1.24 3.63
N ALA A 28 10.29 -2.14 3.77
CA ALA A 28 10.53 -3.21 2.80
C ALA A 28 9.34 -4.16 2.67
N ALA A 29 8.71 -4.55 3.78
CA ALA A 29 7.52 -5.41 3.78
C ALA A 29 6.32 -4.74 3.11
N MET A 30 6.13 -3.43 3.33
CA MET A 30 5.07 -2.65 2.68
C MET A 30 5.32 -2.50 1.18
N LYS A 31 6.55 -2.19 0.78
CA LYS A 31 6.94 -2.08 -0.64
C LYS A 31 6.67 -3.37 -1.39
N PHE A 32 7.09 -4.50 -0.82
CA PHE A 32 6.84 -5.83 -1.38
C PHE A 32 5.35 -6.09 -1.62
N LYS A 33 4.47 -5.74 -0.66
CA LYS A 33 3.02 -5.90 -0.81
C LYS A 33 2.42 -4.98 -1.87
N ILE A 34 2.91 -3.74 -1.99
CA ILE A 34 2.47 -2.80 -3.03
C ILE A 34 2.84 -3.35 -4.41
N ASP A 35 4.07 -3.83 -4.60
CA ASP A 35 4.55 -4.40 -5.87
C ASP A 35 3.74 -5.63 -6.27
N GLU A 36 3.44 -6.51 -5.32
CA GLU A 36 2.59 -7.69 -5.56
C GLU A 36 1.17 -7.28 -6.01
N LEU A 37 0.56 -6.30 -5.34
CA LEU A 37 -0.76 -5.78 -5.75
C LEU A 37 -0.73 -5.11 -7.12
N LYS A 38 0.32 -4.33 -7.45
CA LYS A 38 0.49 -3.74 -8.79
C LYS A 38 0.54 -4.83 -9.86
N ARG A 39 1.29 -5.91 -9.60
CA ARG A 39 1.42 -7.05 -10.50
C ARG A 39 0.10 -7.81 -10.67
N GLN A 40 -0.64 -8.00 -9.59
CA GLN A 40 -1.98 -8.61 -9.64
C GLN A 40 -2.98 -7.75 -10.40
N VAL A 41 -2.99 -6.43 -10.17
CA VAL A 41 -3.83 -5.47 -10.90
C VAL A 41 -3.56 -5.52 -12.41
N ASP A 42 -2.29 -5.61 -12.79
CA ASP A 42 -1.87 -5.68 -14.20
C ASP A 42 -2.24 -7.02 -14.87
N GLN A 43 -2.43 -8.07 -14.08
CA GLN A 43 -2.81 -9.43 -14.55
C GLN A 43 -4.28 -9.77 -14.25
N ALA A 44 -5.07 -8.83 -13.75
CA ALA A 44 -6.41 -9.09 -13.24
C ALA A 44 -7.46 -9.24 -14.34
N ASP A 45 -8.03 -10.43 -14.47
CA ASP A 45 -9.30 -10.62 -15.19
C ASP A 45 -10.49 -10.08 -14.38
N ALA A 46 -11.60 -9.75 -15.07
CA ALA A 46 -12.83 -9.19 -14.48
C ALA A 46 -13.28 -9.81 -13.14
N PRO A 47 -13.30 -11.15 -12.94
CA PRO A 47 -13.73 -11.74 -11.67
C PRO A 47 -12.77 -11.51 -10.49
N ARG A 48 -11.47 -11.26 -10.71
CA ARG A 48 -10.49 -11.04 -9.64
C ARG A 48 -10.40 -9.58 -9.18
N GLN A 49 -11.03 -8.66 -9.92
CA GLN A 49 -10.92 -7.22 -9.64
C GLN A 49 -11.45 -6.83 -8.26
N GLY A 50 -12.54 -7.44 -7.79
CA GLY A 50 -13.11 -7.15 -6.47
C GLY A 50 -12.21 -7.61 -5.32
N GLN A 51 -11.57 -8.77 -5.47
CA GLN A 51 -10.66 -9.31 -4.47
C GLN A 51 -9.39 -8.45 -4.36
N ILE A 52 -8.80 -8.08 -5.49
CA ILE A 52 -7.61 -7.23 -5.54
C ILE A 52 -7.89 -5.84 -4.96
N ALA A 53 -9.08 -5.28 -5.22
CA ALA A 53 -9.50 -4.01 -4.61
C ALA A 53 -9.62 -4.12 -3.08
N SER A 54 -10.13 -5.24 -2.56
CA SER A 54 -10.23 -5.50 -1.11
C SER A 54 -8.85 -5.61 -0.46
N GLU A 55 -7.92 -6.35 -1.08
CA GLU A 55 -6.55 -6.50 -0.57
C GLU A 55 -5.80 -5.17 -0.56
N ALA A 56 -5.98 -4.34 -1.60
CA ALA A 56 -5.42 -3.00 -1.63
C ALA A 56 -5.99 -2.08 -0.53
N LEU A 57 -7.29 -2.16 -0.24
CA LEU A 57 -7.92 -1.41 0.86
C LEU A 57 -7.41 -1.85 2.23
N GLN A 58 -7.17 -3.14 2.44
CA GLN A 58 -6.57 -3.65 3.67
C GLN A 58 -5.13 -3.16 3.86
N LEU A 59 -4.34 -3.14 2.77
CA LEU A 59 -2.98 -2.62 2.81
C LEU A 59 -2.96 -1.12 3.14
N LEU A 60 -3.81 -0.33 2.47
CA LEU A 60 -3.99 1.09 2.75
C LEU A 60 -4.36 1.36 4.21
N SER A 61 -5.29 0.57 4.75
CA SER A 61 -5.73 0.70 6.15
C SER A 61 -4.61 0.37 7.14
N SER A 62 -3.80 -0.65 6.83
CA SER A 62 -2.64 -1.04 7.64
C SER A 62 -1.56 0.04 7.64
N LEU A 63 -1.28 0.62 6.46
CA LEU A 63 -0.35 1.75 6.29
C LEU A 63 -0.80 2.97 7.09
N LEU A 64 -2.07 3.36 6.97
CA LEU A 64 -2.63 4.49 7.69
C LEU A 64 -2.56 4.30 9.21
N SER A 65 -2.81 3.06 9.69
CA SER A 65 -2.70 2.72 11.10
C SER A 65 -1.27 2.88 11.63
N VAL A 66 -0.27 2.33 10.92
CA VAL A 66 1.14 2.46 11.28
C VAL A 66 1.58 3.93 11.31
N VAL A 67 1.26 4.70 10.27
CA VAL A 67 1.59 6.13 10.19
C VAL A 67 0.92 6.91 11.32
N THR A 68 -0.35 6.63 11.63
CA THR A 68 -1.07 7.30 12.73
C THR A 68 -0.46 6.95 14.08
N SER A 69 -0.12 5.68 14.32
CA SER A 69 0.53 5.23 15.56
C SER A 69 1.92 5.84 15.76
N VAL A 70 2.73 5.96 14.70
CA VAL A 70 4.03 6.64 14.77
C VAL A 70 3.84 8.13 15.07
N MET A 71 2.88 8.79 14.42
CA MET A 71 2.61 10.21 14.69
C MET A 71 2.03 10.50 16.07
N THR A 72 1.24 9.58 16.66
CA THR A 72 0.71 9.75 18.03
C THR A 72 1.75 9.46 19.10
N LEU A 73 2.74 8.62 18.84
CA LEU A 73 3.84 8.33 19.78
C LEU A 73 4.93 9.40 19.80
N LEU A 74 4.97 10.28 18.80
CA LEU A 74 5.92 11.41 18.71
C LEU A 74 5.39 12.71 19.36
N LYS A 75 4.24 12.66 20.05
CA LYS A 75 3.68 13.76 20.86
C LYS A 75 3.94 13.52 22.34
#